data_AF-A0A0F8CWD1-F1
#
_entry.id   AF-A0A0F8CWD1-F1
#
_cell.length_a   1.000
_cell.length_b   1.000
_cell.length_c   1.000
_cell.angle_alpha   90.00
_cell.angle_beta   90.00
_cell.angle_gamma   90.00
#
_symmetry.space_group_name_H-M   'P 1'
#
loop_
_entity.id
_entity.type
_entity.pdbx_description
1 polymer ?
#
loop_
_entity_poly.entity_id
_entity_poly.type
_entity_poly.pdbx_seq_one_letter_code
_entity_poly.pdbx_strand_id
1 'polypeptide(L)'
;MALEIENIINKHESALKKYRGFYVFADLLATFLVLYALFVLFNIRDIFLMIDTFEPYTGTKYSIPGSEIVFETLGLIILAFTFSLILTAFRYYRAKKKDAISLIEEKYPVLRERMRTAYDNRDTDNIIVRDLIGGVIIDSKPVKSSVFLNRKKLAKDLLITVFAVTVLAYVANTGYQPPIGPLDLEEVIETIPFPGSDSNLISVEENGGTSGDPQNNEGLFGEPAVIIIEGKEVDLKIPPGGGEGFTIQEDGEQRDNESFIQSDVYNPEAVASQAYYENLPEGYRSVIQSYFEQLAEE
;
A
#
# COMPACT_ATOMS: atom_id res chain seq x y z
N MET A 1 5.95 -27.96 -46.31
CA MET A 1 4.89 -26.93 -46.34
C MET A 1 4.14 -26.79 -45.03
N ALA A 2 3.29 -27.72 -44.58
CA ALA A 2 2.60 -27.59 -43.28
C ALA A 2 3.56 -27.46 -42.08
N LEU A 3 4.61 -28.29 -42.04
CA LEU A 3 5.69 -28.19 -41.04
C LEU A 3 6.49 -26.87 -41.11
N GLU A 4 6.53 -26.21 -42.28
CA GLU A 4 7.30 -24.98 -42.46
C GLU A 4 6.57 -23.77 -41.91
N ILE A 5 5.25 -23.68 -42.11
CA ILE A 5 4.44 -22.58 -41.58
C ILE A 5 4.37 -22.64 -40.05
N GLU A 6 4.27 -23.83 -39.48
CA GLU A 6 4.32 -24.05 -38.03
C GLU A 6 5.67 -23.64 -37.45
N ASN A 7 6.79 -24.03 -38.09
CA ASN A 7 8.12 -23.63 -37.66
C ASN A 7 8.32 -22.10 -37.68
N ILE A 8 7.78 -21.41 -38.69
CA ILE A 8 7.83 -19.94 -38.79
C ILE A 8 7.05 -19.31 -37.63
N ILE A 9 5.84 -19.79 -37.36
CA ILE A 9 4.97 -19.27 -36.29
C ILE A 9 5.58 -19.53 -34.92
N ASN A 10 6.02 -20.77 -34.64
CA ASN A 10 6.66 -21.14 -33.38
C ASN A 10 7.95 -20.33 -33.13
N LYS A 11 8.72 -20.04 -34.18
CA LYS A 11 9.89 -19.16 -34.09
C LYS A 11 9.52 -17.74 -33.67
N HIS A 12 8.48 -17.15 -34.26
CA HIS A 12 8.02 -15.81 -33.92
C HIS A 12 7.34 -15.75 -32.55
N GLU A 13 6.60 -16.78 -32.17
CA GLU A 13 5.99 -16.91 -30.84
C GLU A 13 7.05 -17.05 -29.73
N SER A 14 8.07 -17.88 -29.95
CA SER A 14 9.21 -18.00 -29.03
C SER A 14 9.96 -16.68 -28.88
N ALA A 15 10.19 -15.96 -29.99
CA ALA A 15 10.78 -14.63 -29.94
C ALA A 15 9.89 -13.64 -29.15
N LEU A 16 8.58 -13.64 -29.40
CA LEU A 16 7.62 -12.80 -28.69
C LEU A 16 7.62 -13.10 -27.18
N LYS A 17 7.66 -14.37 -26.77
CA LYS A 17 7.73 -14.77 -25.36
C LYS A 17 9.02 -14.26 -24.70
N LYS A 18 10.16 -14.35 -25.38
CA LYS A 18 11.45 -13.80 -24.90
C LYS A 18 11.36 -12.28 -24.73
N TYR A 19 10.84 -11.57 -25.73
CA TYR A 19 10.69 -10.11 -25.63
C TYR A 19 9.73 -9.71 -24.52
N ARG A 20 8.60 -10.43 -24.35
CA ARG A 20 7.67 -10.23 -23.22
C ARG A 20 8.36 -10.39 -21.88
N GLY A 21 9.14 -11.46 -21.69
CA GLY A 21 9.93 -11.64 -20.48
C GLY A 21 10.87 -10.48 -20.23
N PHE A 22 11.57 -10.02 -21.26
CA PHE A 22 12.46 -8.86 -21.17
C PHE A 22 11.70 -7.57 -20.79
N TYR A 23 10.51 -7.32 -21.34
CA TYR A 23 9.68 -6.17 -20.93
C TYR A 23 9.24 -6.25 -19.48
N VAL A 24 8.83 -7.43 -19.02
CA VAL A 24 8.40 -7.61 -17.63
C VAL A 24 9.58 -7.39 -16.68
N PHE A 25 10.75 -7.92 -17.02
CA PHE A 25 11.97 -7.70 -16.26
C PHE A 25 12.40 -6.23 -16.23
N ALA A 26 12.37 -5.55 -17.38
CA ALA A 26 12.71 -4.13 -17.46
C ALA A 26 11.73 -3.25 -16.69
N ASP A 27 10.42 -3.53 -16.76
CA ASP A 27 9.40 -2.81 -15.98
C ASP A 27 9.61 -3.06 -14.48
N LEU A 28 9.86 -4.30 -14.06
CA LEU A 28 10.14 -4.66 -12.66
C LEU A 28 11.36 -3.93 -12.11
N LEU A 29 12.45 -3.91 -12.88
CA LEU A 29 13.69 -3.23 -12.49
C LEU A 29 13.46 -1.73 -12.38
N ALA A 30 12.76 -1.13 -13.33
CA ALA A 30 12.42 0.29 -13.29
C ALA A 30 11.53 0.62 -12.09
N THR A 31 10.46 -0.15 -11.83
CA THR A 31 9.58 0.08 -10.68
C THR A 31 10.29 -0.14 -9.36
N PHE A 32 11.17 -1.13 -9.28
CA PHE A 32 11.99 -1.38 -8.10
C PHE A 32 12.89 -0.19 -7.78
N LEU A 33 13.63 0.32 -8.76
CA LEU A 33 14.53 1.47 -8.56
C LEU A 33 13.76 2.74 -8.21
N VAL A 34 12.62 2.98 -8.84
CA VAL A 34 11.77 4.14 -8.51
C VAL A 34 11.23 4.03 -7.08
N LEU A 35 10.71 2.86 -6.68
CA LEU A 35 10.23 2.65 -5.32
C LEU A 35 11.35 2.79 -4.30
N TYR A 36 12.50 2.18 -4.56
CA TYR A 36 13.66 2.30 -3.68
C TYR A 36 14.13 3.76 -3.57
N ALA A 37 14.17 4.50 -4.68
CA ALA A 37 14.47 5.93 -4.68
C ALA A 37 13.45 6.74 -3.86
N LEU A 38 12.16 6.46 -4.00
CA LEU A 38 11.12 7.10 -3.19
C LEU A 38 11.29 6.77 -1.71
N PHE A 39 11.52 5.50 -1.38
CA PHE A 39 11.68 5.07 0.01
C PHE A 39 12.90 5.70 0.68
N VAL A 40 14.00 5.81 -0.06
CA VAL A 40 15.20 6.54 0.40
C VAL A 40 14.90 8.04 0.53
N LEU A 41 14.18 8.63 -0.42
CA LEU A 41 13.80 10.04 -0.37
C LEU A 41 12.89 10.37 0.81
N PHE A 42 11.98 9.49 1.21
CA PHE A 42 11.04 9.71 2.32
C PHE A 42 11.51 9.17 3.67
N ASN A 43 12.78 8.79 3.81
CA ASN A 43 13.33 8.20 5.03
C ASN A 43 12.50 7.02 5.59
N ILE A 44 11.98 6.17 4.71
CA ILE A 44 11.15 5.00 5.09
C ILE A 44 11.93 3.97 5.94
N ARG A 45 13.25 4.15 6.09
CA ARG A 45 14.07 3.36 7.02
C ARG A 45 13.59 3.50 8.46
N ASP A 46 13.01 4.63 8.82
CA ASP A 46 12.59 4.89 10.20
C ASP A 46 11.35 4.07 10.60
N ILE A 47 10.62 3.50 9.62
CA ILE A 47 9.52 2.56 9.88
C ILE A 47 10.02 1.30 10.61
N PHE A 48 11.28 0.91 10.42
CA PHE A 48 11.84 -0.23 11.15
C PHE A 48 12.04 0.06 12.64
N LEU A 49 12.10 1.33 13.05
CA LEU A 49 12.15 1.75 14.46
C LEU A 49 10.74 1.81 15.07
N MET A 50 9.73 2.14 14.28
CA MET A 50 8.32 2.22 14.71
C MET A 50 7.69 0.85 15.04
N ILE A 51 8.31 -0.25 14.60
CA ILE A 51 7.77 -1.60 14.78
C ILE A 51 8.62 -2.34 15.82
N ASP A 52 8.06 -2.58 17.02
CA ASP A 52 8.71 -3.26 18.16
C ASP A 52 9.43 -4.57 17.79
N THR A 53 8.90 -5.30 16.80
CA THR A 53 9.49 -6.58 16.35
C THR A 53 10.86 -6.40 15.70
N PHE A 54 11.13 -5.22 15.12
CA PHE A 54 12.36 -4.93 14.39
C PHE A 54 13.35 -4.07 15.17
N GLU A 55 12.92 -3.43 16.27
CA GLU A 55 13.77 -2.67 17.20
C GLU A 55 15.09 -3.38 17.55
N PRO A 56 15.12 -4.67 17.99
CA PRO A 56 16.38 -5.33 18.37
C PRO A 56 17.34 -5.60 17.21
N TYR A 57 16.87 -5.47 15.96
CA TYR A 57 17.67 -5.66 14.76
C TYR A 57 18.13 -4.33 14.14
N THR A 58 17.56 -3.20 14.56
CA THR A 58 17.97 -1.88 14.09
C THR A 58 19.42 -1.58 14.52
N GLY A 59 20.18 -0.92 13.64
CA GLY A 59 21.61 -0.67 13.82
C GLY A 59 22.52 -1.88 13.65
N THR A 60 21.98 -3.10 13.51
CA THR A 60 22.81 -4.28 13.28
C THR A 60 23.45 -4.22 11.90
N LYS A 61 24.77 -4.47 11.87
CA LYS A 61 25.56 -4.45 10.64
C LYS A 61 25.89 -5.87 10.22
N TYR A 62 25.57 -6.20 8.99
CA TYR A 62 25.96 -7.46 8.37
C TYR A 62 27.24 -7.25 7.56
N SER A 63 28.30 -7.95 7.94
CA SER A 63 29.54 -7.97 7.17
C SER A 63 29.39 -8.94 6.00
N ILE A 64 29.14 -8.40 4.82
CA ILE A 64 29.32 -9.12 3.56
C ILE A 64 30.78 -8.91 3.15
N PRO A 65 31.48 -9.89 2.56
CA PRO A 65 32.86 -9.70 2.10
C PRO A 65 32.98 -8.45 1.22
N GLY A 66 33.61 -7.39 1.75
CA GLY A 66 33.84 -6.10 1.07
C GLY A 66 32.88 -4.95 1.43
N SER A 67 31.83 -5.16 2.25
CA SER A 67 30.90 -4.09 2.64
C SER A 67 30.15 -4.38 3.95
N GLU A 68 29.96 -3.36 4.78
CA GLU A 68 29.02 -3.39 5.91
C GLU A 68 27.66 -2.85 5.44
N ILE A 69 26.61 -3.65 5.58
CA ILE A 69 25.24 -3.23 5.27
C ILE A 69 24.42 -3.23 6.55
N VAL A 70 23.71 -2.14 6.82
CA VAL A 70 22.84 -2.02 7.99
C VAL A 70 21.50 -2.71 7.73
N PHE A 71 20.90 -3.28 8.77
CA PHE A 71 19.62 -4.00 8.68
C PHE A 71 18.52 -3.20 7.96
N GLU A 72 18.35 -1.92 8.24
CA GLU A 72 17.30 -1.07 7.67
C GLU A 72 17.48 -0.91 6.16
N THR A 73 18.73 -0.78 5.69
CA THR A 73 19.02 -0.77 4.26
C THR A 73 18.63 -2.07 3.58
N LEU A 74 18.91 -3.21 4.22
CA LEU A 74 18.56 -4.53 3.68
C LEU A 74 17.04 -4.73 3.69
N GLY A 75 16.38 -4.38 4.80
CA GLY A 75 14.93 -4.43 4.94
C GLY A 75 14.23 -3.56 3.90
N LEU A 76 14.73 -2.34 3.66
CA LEU A 76 14.16 -1.42 2.67
C LEU A 76 14.34 -1.95 1.23
N ILE A 77 15.49 -2.58 0.91
CA ILE A 77 15.68 -3.27 -0.38
C ILE A 77 14.65 -4.38 -0.57
N ILE A 78 14.47 -5.24 0.45
CA ILE A 78 13.51 -6.34 0.40
C ILE A 78 12.08 -5.80 0.25
N LEU A 79 11.72 -4.77 1.01
CA LEU A 79 10.42 -4.12 0.95
C LEU A 79 10.15 -3.49 -0.43
N ALA A 80 11.10 -2.73 -0.97
CA ALA A 80 10.98 -2.14 -2.30
C ALA A 80 10.83 -3.23 -3.38
N PHE A 81 11.54 -4.35 -3.23
CA PHE A 81 11.46 -5.48 -4.15
C PHE A 81 10.11 -6.18 -4.09
N THR A 82 9.56 -6.43 -2.89
CA THR A 82 8.25 -7.09 -2.73
C THR A 82 7.13 -6.22 -3.31
N PHE A 83 7.11 -4.92 -3.01
CA PHE A 83 6.14 -3.99 -3.62
C PHE A 83 6.29 -3.89 -5.14
N SER A 84 7.53 -3.85 -5.64
CA SER A 84 7.78 -3.86 -7.09
C SER A 84 7.22 -5.12 -7.75
N LEU A 85 7.38 -6.29 -7.12
CA LEU A 85 6.86 -7.56 -7.61
C LEU A 85 5.33 -7.53 -7.67
N ILE A 86 4.67 -7.05 -6.60
CA ILE A 86 3.21 -6.92 -6.54
C ILE A 86 2.70 -6.00 -7.67
N LEU A 87 3.28 -4.81 -7.82
CA LEU A 87 2.88 -3.86 -8.87
C LEU A 87 3.11 -4.42 -10.27
N THR A 88 4.25 -5.07 -10.50
CA THR A 88 4.57 -5.69 -11.80
C THR A 88 3.61 -6.83 -12.10
N ALA A 89 3.33 -7.68 -11.12
CA ALA A 89 2.38 -8.78 -11.26
C ALA A 89 0.99 -8.25 -11.61
N PHE A 90 0.51 -7.22 -10.89
CA PHE A 90 -0.77 -6.59 -11.17
C PHE A 90 -0.86 -6.01 -12.58
N ARG A 91 0.18 -5.29 -13.03
CA ARG A 91 0.27 -4.79 -14.41
C ARG A 91 0.29 -5.91 -15.44
N TYR A 92 0.99 -7.00 -15.14
CA TYR A 92 1.07 -8.16 -16.02
C TYR A 92 -0.28 -8.87 -16.15
N TYR A 93 -1.03 -9.04 -15.05
CA TYR A 93 -2.36 -9.64 -15.08
C TYR A 93 -3.37 -8.79 -15.85
N ARG A 94 -3.27 -7.46 -15.78
CA ARG A 94 -4.13 -6.55 -16.56
C ARG A 94 -3.75 -6.45 -18.04
N ALA A 95 -2.54 -6.89 -18.43
CA ALA A 95 -2.08 -6.76 -19.80
C ALA A 95 -2.75 -7.77 -20.74
N LYS A 96 -3.42 -7.28 -21.78
CA LYS A 96 -3.98 -8.14 -22.85
C LYS A 96 -2.85 -8.84 -23.62
N LYS A 97 -2.92 -10.17 -23.69
CA LYS A 97 -1.98 -10.99 -24.46
C LYS A 97 -2.44 -11.02 -25.93
N LYS A 98 -1.68 -10.39 -26.83
CA LYS A 98 -1.89 -10.49 -28.30
C LYS A 98 -1.08 -11.65 -28.88
N ASP A 99 -1.64 -12.50 -29.72
CA ASP A 99 -0.86 -13.60 -30.30
C ASP A 99 0.16 -13.12 -31.34
N ALA A 100 1.17 -13.95 -31.62
CA ALA A 100 2.21 -13.62 -32.59
C ALA A 100 1.62 -13.38 -33.98
N ILE A 101 0.63 -14.18 -34.39
CA ILE A 101 -0.10 -14.02 -35.65
C ILE A 101 -0.78 -12.65 -35.69
N SER A 102 -1.54 -12.30 -34.65
CA SER A 102 -2.23 -11.00 -34.58
C SER A 102 -1.27 -9.81 -34.67
N LEU A 103 -0.10 -9.89 -34.03
CA LEU A 103 0.93 -8.84 -34.10
C LEU A 103 1.61 -8.74 -35.48
N ILE A 104 1.77 -9.86 -36.19
CA ILE A 104 2.32 -9.85 -37.55
C ILE A 104 1.29 -9.24 -38.50
N GLU A 105 0.04 -9.67 -38.43
CA GLU A 105 -1.05 -9.16 -39.28
C GLU A 105 -1.31 -7.67 -39.09
N GLU A 106 -1.18 -7.15 -37.86
CA GLU A 106 -1.30 -5.72 -37.55
C GLU A 106 -0.23 -4.87 -38.26
N LYS A 107 0.98 -5.42 -38.47
CA LYS A 107 2.10 -4.68 -39.05
C LYS A 107 2.33 -4.97 -40.54
N TYR A 108 1.91 -6.13 -41.02
CA TYR A 108 2.04 -6.57 -42.40
C TYR A 108 0.64 -6.84 -42.97
N PRO A 109 0.01 -5.85 -43.62
CA PRO A 109 -1.36 -5.98 -44.10
C PRO A 109 -1.52 -7.07 -45.17
N VAL A 110 -0.45 -7.39 -45.90
CA VAL A 110 -0.42 -8.46 -46.93
C VAL A 110 -0.67 -9.85 -46.33
N LEU A 111 -0.35 -10.04 -45.05
CA LEU A 111 -0.53 -11.29 -44.30
C LEU A 111 -1.85 -11.31 -43.52
N ARG A 112 -2.59 -10.19 -43.47
CA ARG A 112 -3.83 -10.07 -42.71
C ARG A 112 -4.84 -11.10 -43.18
N GLU A 113 -5.43 -11.83 -42.24
CA GLU A 113 -6.33 -12.97 -42.46
C GLU A 113 -5.66 -14.19 -43.13
N ARG A 114 -4.82 -14.00 -44.15
CA ARG A 114 -4.12 -15.08 -44.86
C ARG A 114 -3.25 -15.92 -43.93
N MET A 115 -2.52 -15.30 -43.01
CA MET A 115 -1.63 -16.01 -42.09
C MET A 115 -2.41 -16.85 -41.08
N ARG A 116 -3.47 -16.28 -40.50
CA ARG A 116 -4.40 -17.03 -39.65
C ARG A 116 -5.08 -18.17 -40.40
N THR A 117 -5.64 -17.92 -41.59
CA THR A 117 -6.32 -18.94 -42.39
C THR A 117 -5.37 -20.08 -42.80
N ALA A 118 -4.13 -19.76 -43.16
CA ALA A 118 -3.12 -20.76 -43.49
C ALA A 118 -2.72 -21.60 -42.27
N TYR A 119 -2.69 -21.01 -41.07
CA TYR A 119 -2.39 -21.73 -39.83
C TYR A 119 -3.55 -22.62 -39.37
N ASP A 120 -4.79 -22.12 -39.49
CA ASP A 120 -6.00 -22.85 -39.10
C ASP A 120 -6.24 -24.07 -40.00
N ASN A 121 -5.87 -23.99 -41.29
CA ASN A 121 -6.03 -25.06 -42.27
C ASN A 121 -4.74 -25.87 -42.53
N ARG A 122 -3.73 -25.77 -41.66
CA ARG A 122 -2.41 -26.38 -41.87
C ARG A 122 -2.43 -27.90 -42.09
N ASP A 123 -3.40 -28.60 -41.50
CA ASP A 123 -3.55 -30.05 -41.58
C ASP A 123 -4.40 -30.51 -42.77
N THR A 124 -4.95 -29.56 -43.55
CA THR A 124 -5.79 -29.85 -44.72
C THR A 124 -4.93 -29.91 -45.97
N ASP A 125 -4.88 -31.07 -46.61
CA ASP A 125 -4.18 -31.22 -47.89
C ASP A 125 -5.12 -30.95 -49.08
N ASN A 126 -5.14 -29.69 -49.52
CA ASN A 126 -5.85 -29.24 -50.71
C ASN A 126 -4.92 -28.33 -51.53
N ILE A 127 -5.01 -28.39 -52.86
CA ILE A 127 -4.24 -27.53 -53.78
C ILE A 127 -4.39 -26.04 -53.46
N ILE A 128 -5.59 -25.60 -53.06
CA ILE A 128 -5.87 -24.20 -52.68
C ILE A 128 -5.13 -23.84 -51.39
N VAL A 129 -5.17 -24.72 -50.40
CA VAL A 129 -4.50 -24.52 -49.10
C VAL A 129 -2.97 -24.54 -49.28
N ARG A 130 -2.47 -25.40 -50.17
CA ARG A 130 -1.05 -25.49 -50.51
C ARG A 130 -0.53 -24.21 -51.16
N ASP A 131 -1.29 -23.65 -52.11
CA ASP A 131 -0.97 -22.37 -52.73
C ASP A 131 -0.99 -21.22 -51.70
N LEU A 132 -2.02 -21.19 -50.83
CA LEU A 132 -2.11 -20.22 -49.74
C LEU A 132 -0.91 -20.30 -48.79
N ILE A 133 -0.55 -21.50 -48.32
CA ILE A 133 0.61 -21.73 -47.44
C ILE A 133 1.91 -21.30 -48.14
N GLY A 134 2.08 -21.67 -49.42
CA GLY A 134 3.23 -21.26 -50.22
C GLY A 134 3.36 -19.74 -50.32
N GLY A 135 2.26 -19.05 -50.61
CA GLY A 135 2.19 -17.59 -50.66
C GLY A 135 2.54 -16.95 -49.30
N VAL A 136 1.97 -17.46 -48.20
CA VAL A 136 2.26 -16.96 -46.84
C VAL A 136 3.72 -17.20 -46.46
N ILE A 137 4.34 -18.31 -46.85
CA ILE A 137 5.76 -18.57 -46.60
C ILE A 137 6.62 -17.53 -47.33
N ILE A 138 6.31 -17.22 -48.60
CA ILE A 138 7.05 -16.21 -49.37
C ILE A 138 6.87 -14.83 -48.74
N ASP A 139 5.63 -14.46 -48.44
CA ASP A 139 5.26 -13.14 -47.89
C ASP A 139 5.77 -12.95 -46.45
N SER A 140 6.04 -14.03 -45.70
CA SER A 140 6.56 -13.99 -44.33
C SER A 140 8.09 -13.92 -44.23
N LYS A 141 8.84 -14.25 -45.29
CA LYS A 141 10.32 -14.12 -45.33
C LYS A 141 10.86 -12.74 -44.89
N PRO A 142 10.28 -11.59 -45.31
CA PRO A 142 10.76 -10.28 -44.87
C PRO A 142 10.41 -9.93 -43.41
N VAL A 143 9.58 -10.72 -42.73
CA VAL A 143 9.14 -10.43 -41.35
C VAL A 143 10.30 -10.65 -40.37
N LYS A 144 10.90 -9.55 -39.93
CA LYS A 144 11.97 -9.57 -38.92
C LYS A 144 11.38 -9.77 -37.52
N SER A 145 11.93 -10.66 -36.69
CA SER A 145 11.51 -10.82 -35.29
C SER A 145 11.68 -9.56 -34.43
N SER A 146 12.54 -8.61 -34.84
CA SER A 146 12.67 -7.30 -34.20
C SER A 146 11.40 -6.44 -34.30
N VAL A 147 10.46 -6.82 -35.16
CA VAL A 147 9.13 -6.20 -35.27
C VAL A 147 8.36 -6.23 -33.94
N PHE A 148 8.52 -7.30 -33.16
CA PHE A 148 7.86 -7.47 -31.87
C PHE A 148 8.51 -6.62 -30.76
N LEU A 149 9.66 -5.99 -31.06
CA LEU A 149 10.32 -5.09 -30.13
C LEU A 149 9.68 -3.69 -30.19
N ASN A 150 8.79 -3.38 -29.25
CA ASN A 150 8.37 -2.03 -28.94
C ASN A 150 9.50 -1.20 -28.30
N ARG A 151 10.33 -0.60 -29.17
CA ARG A 151 11.45 0.27 -28.79
C ARG A 151 11.03 1.47 -27.95
N LYS A 152 9.84 2.03 -28.19
CA LYS A 152 9.33 3.18 -27.43
C LYS A 152 9.11 2.82 -25.96
N LYS A 153 8.53 1.62 -25.72
CA LYS A 153 8.34 1.11 -24.36
C LYS A 153 9.69 0.92 -23.65
N LEU A 154 10.65 0.25 -24.30
CA LEU A 154 11.99 0.07 -23.71
C LEU A 154 12.71 1.39 -23.45
N ALA A 155 12.64 2.34 -24.38
CA ALA A 155 13.28 3.63 -24.21
C ALA A 155 12.71 4.40 -23.01
N LYS A 156 11.38 4.33 -22.81
CA LYS A 156 10.71 4.92 -21.64
C LYS A 156 11.19 4.26 -20.35
N ASP A 157 11.20 2.93 -20.29
CA ASP A 157 11.60 2.19 -19.09
C ASP A 157 13.09 2.43 -18.76
N LEU A 158 13.95 2.54 -19.78
CA LEU A 158 15.35 2.92 -19.63
C LEU A 158 15.51 4.35 -19.10
N LEU A 159 14.76 5.32 -19.64
CA LEU A 159 14.81 6.71 -19.18
C LEU A 159 14.41 6.81 -17.69
N ILE A 160 13.33 6.14 -17.30
CA ILE A 160 12.86 6.09 -15.90
C ILE A 160 13.93 5.48 -15.00
N THR A 161 14.56 4.39 -15.44
CA THR A 161 15.67 3.72 -14.72
C THR A 161 16.84 4.68 -14.51
N VAL A 162 17.29 5.36 -15.57
CA VAL A 162 18.40 6.32 -15.51
C VAL A 162 18.07 7.49 -14.58
N PHE A 163 16.85 8.00 -14.64
CA PHE A 163 16.37 9.04 -13.74
C PHE A 163 16.41 8.59 -12.29
N ALA A 164 15.86 7.41 -11.97
CA ALA A 164 15.86 6.86 -10.62
C ALA A 164 17.28 6.66 -10.06
N VAL A 165 18.21 6.14 -10.88
CA VAL A 165 19.62 5.98 -10.49
C VAL A 165 20.28 7.34 -10.24
N THR A 166 19.96 8.35 -11.06
CA THR A 166 20.50 9.69 -10.89
C THR A 166 20.05 10.32 -9.58
N VAL A 167 18.76 10.17 -9.23
CA VAL A 167 18.21 10.63 -7.94
C VAL A 167 18.90 9.90 -6.77
N LEU A 168 19.07 8.59 -6.87
CA LEU A 168 19.76 7.81 -5.82
C LEU A 168 21.22 8.23 -5.65
N ALA A 169 21.94 8.46 -6.76
CA ALA A 169 23.32 8.94 -6.73
C ALA A 169 23.41 10.34 -6.10
N TYR A 170 22.45 11.22 -6.42
CA TYR A 170 22.35 12.54 -5.81
C TYR A 170 22.15 12.45 -4.29
N VAL A 171 21.19 11.63 -3.83
CA VAL A 171 20.92 11.43 -2.40
C VAL A 171 22.14 10.82 -1.69
N ALA A 172 22.80 9.82 -2.31
CA ALA A 172 23.99 9.21 -1.74
C ALA A 172 25.17 10.19 -1.60
N ASN A 173 25.32 11.14 -2.52
CA ASN A 173 26.41 12.11 -2.50
C ASN A 173 26.15 13.33 -1.61
N THR A 174 24.89 13.78 -1.55
CA THR A 174 24.50 14.96 -0.74
C THR A 174 24.10 14.60 0.68
N GLY A 175 23.80 13.32 0.94
CA GLY A 175 23.20 12.88 2.20
C GLY A 175 21.83 13.50 2.44
N TYR A 176 21.12 13.91 1.37
CA TYR A 176 19.84 14.59 1.49
C TYR A 176 18.82 13.70 2.22
N GLN A 177 18.35 14.21 3.35
CA GLN A 177 17.24 13.65 4.12
C GLN A 177 16.19 14.75 4.24
N PRO A 178 14.95 14.54 3.78
CA PRO A 178 13.91 15.53 4.02
C PRO A 178 13.64 15.66 5.52
N PRO A 179 13.17 16.84 5.96
CA PRO A 179 12.84 17.11 7.35
C PRO A 179 11.51 16.49 7.81
N ILE A 180 10.81 15.77 6.93
CA ILE A 180 9.52 15.11 7.24
C ILE A 180 9.72 13.62 6.97
N GLY A 181 9.64 12.82 8.02
CA GLY A 181 9.79 11.36 7.98
C GLY A 181 8.56 10.62 8.54
N PRO A 182 8.59 9.28 8.51
CA PRO A 182 7.51 8.45 9.06
C PRO A 182 7.26 8.68 10.55
N LEU A 183 8.31 9.02 11.32
CA LEU A 183 8.22 9.31 12.76
C LEU A 183 7.39 10.57 13.05
N ASP A 184 7.52 11.62 12.23
CA ASP A 184 6.72 12.84 12.39
C ASP A 184 5.24 12.63 12.04
N LEU A 185 4.92 11.56 11.30
CA LEU A 185 3.55 11.20 10.95
C LEU A 185 2.85 10.43 12.07
N GLU A 186 3.58 9.75 12.96
CA GLU A 186 3.02 9.06 14.12
C GLU A 186 2.38 10.06 15.09
N GLU A 187 3.10 11.15 15.42
CA GLU A 187 2.59 12.26 16.25
C GLU A 187 1.33 12.90 15.65
N VAL A 188 1.29 13.01 14.30
CA VAL A 188 0.11 13.54 13.60
C VAL A 188 -1.04 12.54 13.61
N ILE A 189 -0.79 11.23 13.49
CA ILE A 189 -1.83 10.18 13.52
C ILE A 189 -2.48 10.09 14.91
N GLU A 190 -1.70 10.21 15.98
CA GLU A 190 -2.22 10.28 17.36
C GLU A 190 -3.11 11.51 17.60
N THR A 191 -2.86 12.59 16.86
CA THR A 191 -3.63 13.85 16.94
C THR A 191 -4.90 13.83 16.07
N ILE A 192 -5.11 12.82 15.21
CA ILE A 192 -6.34 12.70 14.41
C ILE A 192 -7.43 12.02 15.26
N PRO A 193 -8.55 12.70 15.59
CA PRO A 193 -9.64 12.09 16.32
C PRO A 193 -10.40 11.15 15.39
N PHE A 194 -9.95 9.90 15.26
CA PHE A 194 -10.75 8.83 14.67
C PHE A 194 -11.80 8.38 15.69
N PRO A 195 -13.10 8.40 15.35
CA PRO A 195 -14.13 7.91 16.24
C PRO A 195 -14.03 6.37 16.30
N GLY A 196 -13.40 5.84 17.36
CA GLY A 196 -13.40 4.40 17.65
C GLY A 196 -12.07 3.79 18.10
N SER A 197 -10.98 4.55 18.25
CA SER A 197 -9.72 4.02 18.78
C SER A 197 -9.57 4.35 20.27
N ASP A 198 -10.36 3.69 21.12
CA ASP A 198 -10.08 3.63 22.56
C ASP A 198 -8.92 2.65 22.81
N SER A 199 -7.70 3.08 22.48
CA SER A 199 -6.49 2.48 23.04
C SER A 199 -5.96 3.43 24.11
N ASN A 200 -6.54 3.33 25.31
CA ASN A 200 -5.91 3.82 26.54
C ASN A 200 -4.65 2.99 26.80
N LEU A 201 -3.57 3.28 26.08
CA LEU A 201 -2.22 2.96 26.49
C LEU A 201 -1.68 4.23 27.14
N ILE A 202 -1.70 4.24 28.46
CA ILE A 202 -1.02 5.24 29.26
C ILE A 202 0.48 5.07 28.97
N SER A 203 1.02 5.94 28.14
CA SER A 203 2.45 6.18 28.00
C SER A 203 2.94 6.77 29.33
N VAL A 204 3.52 5.91 30.18
CA VAL A 204 4.30 6.36 31.33
C VAL A 204 5.59 6.94 30.76
N GLU A 205 5.58 8.26 30.56
CA GLU A 205 6.77 9.02 30.25
C GLU A 205 7.70 8.96 31.49
N GLU A 206 8.81 8.26 31.34
CA GLU A 206 9.93 8.35 32.28
C GLU A 206 10.54 9.74 32.14
N ASN A 207 10.03 10.71 32.89
CA ASN A 207 10.74 11.97 33.10
C ASN A 207 10.86 12.28 34.59
N GLY A 208 12.10 12.08 35.06
CA GLY A 208 12.59 12.53 36.34
C GLY A 208 12.33 14.03 36.54
N GLY A 209 11.97 14.35 37.77
CA GLY A 209 11.40 15.64 38.11
C GLY A 209 12.27 16.86 37.82
N THR A 210 11.60 17.95 37.51
CA THR A 210 11.98 19.30 37.96
C THR A 210 10.82 20.26 37.70
N SER A 211 10.19 20.66 38.79
CA SER A 211 9.77 22.03 39.12
C SER A 211 9.32 22.95 37.98
N GLY A 212 8.00 23.12 37.86
CA GLY A 212 7.36 24.26 37.19
C GLY A 212 6.57 25.11 38.18
N ASP A 213 6.92 26.39 38.25
CA ASP A 213 6.24 27.49 38.95
C ASP A 213 4.75 27.61 38.50
N PRO A 214 3.76 27.82 39.39
CA PRO A 214 2.35 27.80 39.02
C PRO A 214 1.80 29.21 38.73
N GLN A 215 1.21 29.40 37.55
CA GLN A 215 0.26 30.50 37.33
C GLN A 215 -1.18 30.02 37.55
N ASN A 216 -1.70 30.47 38.69
CA ASN A 216 -3.08 30.90 38.93
C ASN A 216 -4.18 29.83 39.02
N ASN A 217 -4.33 29.25 40.22
CA ASN A 217 -5.57 28.66 40.73
C ASN A 217 -5.97 29.38 42.03
N GLU A 218 -6.46 30.62 41.89
CA GLU A 218 -7.08 31.38 42.97
C GLU A 218 -8.38 30.69 43.42
N GLY A 219 -8.37 30.04 44.60
CA GLY A 219 -9.59 29.69 45.33
C GLY A 219 -9.69 28.33 46.02
N LEU A 220 -8.64 27.50 46.05
CA LEU A 220 -8.73 26.10 46.52
C LEU A 220 -7.98 25.75 47.82
N PHE A 221 -7.41 26.74 48.52
CA PHE A 221 -6.79 26.51 49.83
C PHE A 221 -7.18 27.62 50.80
N GLY A 222 -7.90 27.27 51.87
CA GLY A 222 -8.23 28.17 52.97
C GLY A 222 -6.98 28.68 53.68
N GLU A 223 -7.09 29.87 54.29
CA GLU A 223 -5.96 30.56 54.93
C GLU A 223 -5.31 29.72 56.04
N PRO A 224 -3.96 29.59 56.07
CA PRO A 224 -3.29 28.86 57.13
C PRO A 224 -3.31 29.67 58.44
N ALA A 225 -4.00 29.15 59.45
CA ALA A 225 -3.92 29.65 60.82
C ALA A 225 -2.63 29.15 61.48
N VAL A 226 -1.63 30.03 61.59
CA VAL A 226 -0.39 29.74 62.33
C VAL A 226 -0.63 30.02 63.81
N ILE A 227 -0.73 28.96 64.62
CA ILE A 227 -0.67 29.06 66.09
C ILE A 227 0.80 28.90 66.49
N ILE A 228 1.47 30.02 66.80
CA ILE A 228 2.81 30.02 67.39
C ILE A 228 2.65 29.81 68.89
N ILE A 229 3.09 28.66 69.40
CA ILE A 229 3.30 28.47 70.85
C ILE A 229 4.80 28.32 71.05
N GLU A 230 5.44 29.40 71.49
CA GLU A 230 6.85 29.41 71.87
C GLU A 230 7.10 28.44 73.04
N GLY A 231 8.14 27.59 72.90
CA GLY A 231 8.88 27.10 74.06
C GLY A 231 8.60 25.70 74.58
N LYS A 232 8.24 24.71 73.75
CA LYS A 232 8.25 23.31 74.19
C LYS A 232 8.70 22.34 73.09
N GLU A 233 9.82 21.65 73.32
CA GLU A 233 10.33 20.60 72.44
C GLU A 233 9.32 19.46 72.33
N VAL A 234 8.92 19.13 71.10
CA VAL A 234 8.03 18.01 70.79
C VAL A 234 8.89 16.86 70.23
N ASP A 235 9.01 15.77 70.99
CA ASP A 235 9.75 14.56 70.61
C ASP A 235 8.96 13.78 69.53
N LEU A 236 9.34 13.94 68.25
CA LEU A 236 8.77 13.17 67.14
C LEU A 236 9.45 11.80 67.03
N LYS A 237 9.03 10.86 67.89
CA LYS A 237 9.34 9.43 67.69
C LYS A 237 8.27 8.80 66.79
N ILE A 238 8.67 8.51 65.56
CA ILE A 238 7.91 7.65 64.66
C ILE A 238 8.28 6.19 64.97
N PRO A 239 7.33 5.31 65.34
CA PRO A 239 7.64 3.90 65.55
C PRO A 239 7.92 3.19 64.21
N PRO A 240 8.84 2.20 64.17
CA PRO A 240 9.21 1.54 62.93
C PRO A 240 8.12 0.58 62.44
N GLY A 241 8.05 0.44 61.12
CA GLY A 241 6.93 -0.13 60.38
C GLY A 241 6.50 -1.54 60.77
N GLY A 242 5.18 -1.74 60.81
CA GLY A 242 4.51 -3.02 60.65
C GLY A 242 3.60 -2.89 59.44
N GLY A 243 3.97 -3.50 58.32
CA GLY A 243 3.17 -3.45 57.10
C GLY A 243 1.90 -4.28 57.26
N GLU A 244 0.75 -3.67 57.02
CA GLU A 244 -0.46 -4.32 56.50
C GLU A 244 -1.24 -3.27 55.68
N GLY A 245 -1.85 -3.72 54.58
CA GLY A 245 -2.40 -2.89 53.51
C GLY A 245 -3.54 -1.97 53.94
N PHE A 246 -3.66 -0.84 53.25
CA PHE A 246 -4.77 0.10 53.43
C PHE A 246 -6.10 -0.53 53.00
N THR A 247 -6.93 -0.91 53.96
CA THR A 247 -8.38 -1.05 53.75
C THR A 247 -9.04 0.26 54.15
N ILE A 248 -9.55 1.02 53.17
CA ILE A 248 -10.47 2.12 53.45
C ILE A 248 -11.82 1.47 53.72
N GLN A 249 -12.20 1.40 55.00
CA GLN A 249 -13.56 1.11 55.40
C GLN A 249 -14.30 2.44 55.48
N GLU A 250 -14.95 2.82 54.38
CA GLU A 250 -15.95 3.89 54.42
C GLU A 250 -17.22 3.34 55.09
N ASP A 251 -17.61 3.95 56.20
CA ASP A 251 -18.94 3.81 56.79
C ASP A 251 -19.96 4.43 55.84
N GLY A 252 -20.39 3.66 54.85
CA GLY A 252 -21.49 3.99 53.94
C GLY A 252 -22.82 3.47 54.48
N GLU A 253 -23.76 4.36 54.73
CA GLU A 253 -25.16 3.98 55.00
C GLU A 253 -25.69 3.07 53.89
N GLN A 254 -26.26 1.93 54.29
CA GLN A 254 -26.83 0.93 53.42
C GLN A 254 -28.07 1.51 52.70
N ARG A 255 -27.89 1.95 51.45
CA ARG A 255 -29.00 2.22 50.53
C ARG A 255 -29.52 0.92 49.94
N ASP A 256 -30.30 0.20 50.73
CA ASP A 256 -31.23 -0.78 50.18
C ASP A 256 -32.25 0.01 49.32
N ASN A 257 -32.44 -0.38 48.05
CA ASN A 257 -33.52 0.01 47.11
C ASN A 257 -33.12 0.69 45.79
N GLU A 258 -32.02 0.30 45.14
CA GLU A 258 -31.85 0.56 43.69
C GLU A 258 -31.61 -0.75 42.95
N SER A 259 -32.70 -1.49 42.71
CA SER A 259 -32.68 -2.65 41.82
C SER A 259 -32.42 -2.19 40.39
N PHE A 260 -31.30 -2.62 39.79
CA PHE A 260 -30.99 -2.38 38.39
C PHE A 260 -32.13 -2.88 37.50
N ILE A 261 -32.71 -1.98 36.69
CA ILE A 261 -33.68 -2.33 35.66
C ILE A 261 -32.87 -2.77 34.44
N GLN A 262 -32.92 -4.06 34.12
CA GLN A 262 -32.36 -4.59 32.88
C GLN A 262 -33.18 -4.04 31.70
N SER A 263 -32.54 -3.32 30.79
CA SER A 263 -33.19 -2.84 29.57
C SER A 263 -33.57 -4.01 28.66
N ASP A 264 -34.77 -3.94 28.06
CA ASP A 264 -35.30 -4.98 27.18
C ASP A 264 -34.36 -5.30 26.00
N VAL A 265 -34.31 -6.59 25.64
CA VAL A 265 -33.57 -7.10 24.49
C VAL A 265 -34.18 -6.51 23.22
N TYR A 266 -33.48 -5.57 22.58
CA TYR A 266 -33.87 -5.07 21.27
C TYR A 266 -33.71 -6.23 20.26
N ASN A 267 -34.83 -6.72 19.72
CA ASN A 267 -34.82 -7.71 18.65
C ASN A 267 -34.29 -7.05 17.37
N PRO A 268 -33.11 -7.44 16.84
CA PRO A 268 -32.66 -6.91 15.57
C PRO A 268 -33.42 -7.62 14.45
N GLU A 269 -34.67 -7.22 14.20
CA GLU A 269 -35.26 -7.50 12.90
C GLU A 269 -34.42 -6.78 11.84
N ALA A 270 -33.74 -7.56 11.01
CA ALA A 270 -32.99 -7.06 9.87
C ALA A 270 -33.93 -6.28 8.95
N VAL A 271 -33.88 -4.95 9.02
CA VAL A 271 -34.55 -4.09 8.06
C VAL A 271 -33.79 -4.23 6.74
N ALA A 272 -34.31 -5.09 5.86
CA ALA A 272 -33.86 -5.13 4.48
C ALA A 272 -34.00 -3.73 3.88
N SER A 273 -32.96 -3.25 3.20
CA SER A 273 -32.99 -1.97 2.49
C SER A 273 -34.21 -1.96 1.58
N GLN A 274 -35.24 -1.18 1.94
CA GLN A 274 -36.36 -0.95 1.04
C GLN A 274 -35.77 -0.35 -0.24
N ALA A 275 -35.88 -1.08 -1.33
CA ALA A 275 -35.46 -0.59 -2.63
C ALA A 275 -36.18 0.74 -2.86
N TYR A 276 -35.41 1.78 -3.18
CA TYR A 276 -35.85 3.16 -3.41
C TYR A 276 -36.94 3.30 -4.50
N TYR A 277 -37.31 2.20 -5.14
CA TYR A 277 -38.27 2.10 -6.23
C TYR A 277 -39.72 2.00 -5.78
N GLU A 278 -40.02 1.66 -4.52
CA GLU A 278 -41.41 1.30 -4.14
C GLU A 278 -42.22 2.40 -3.47
N ASN A 279 -41.63 3.54 -3.07
CA ASN A 279 -42.39 4.70 -2.59
C ASN A 279 -41.72 6.02 -2.97
N LEU A 280 -42.03 6.51 -4.18
CA LEU A 280 -41.71 7.89 -4.57
C LEU A 280 -42.67 8.85 -3.83
N PRO A 281 -42.19 9.92 -3.18
CA PRO A 281 -43.07 10.90 -2.53
C PRO A 281 -44.05 11.52 -3.53
N GLU A 282 -45.33 11.54 -3.15
CA GLU A 282 -46.42 12.16 -3.92
C GLU A 282 -46.02 13.58 -4.35
N GLY A 283 -45.99 13.83 -5.67
CA GLY A 283 -45.60 15.12 -6.26
C GLY A 283 -44.38 15.08 -7.19
N TYR A 284 -43.46 14.12 -7.02
CA TYR A 284 -42.24 14.06 -7.85
C TYR A 284 -42.41 13.26 -9.16
N ARG A 285 -43.54 12.59 -9.33
CA ARG A 285 -43.81 11.75 -10.52
C ARG A 285 -43.85 12.56 -11.82
N SER A 286 -44.44 13.75 -11.79
CA SER A 286 -44.56 14.61 -12.98
C SER A 286 -43.20 15.13 -13.45
N VAL A 287 -42.30 15.47 -12.52
CA VAL A 287 -40.95 15.96 -12.81
C VAL A 287 -40.10 14.86 -13.44
N ILE A 288 -40.19 13.64 -12.90
CA ILE A 288 -39.47 12.49 -13.43
C ILE A 288 -39.98 12.16 -14.84
N GLN A 289 -41.31 12.20 -15.04
CA GLN A 289 -41.91 11.94 -16.35
C GLN A 289 -41.47 12.95 -17.39
N SER A 290 -41.51 14.26 -17.09
CA SER A 290 -41.09 15.29 -18.05
C SER A 290 -39.61 15.18 -18.40
N TYR A 291 -38.75 14.81 -17.43
CA TYR A 291 -37.32 14.60 -17.69
C TYR A 291 -37.08 13.48 -18.69
N PHE A 292 -37.73 12.33 -18.52
CA PHE A 292 -37.54 11.20 -19.43
C PHE A 292 -38.19 11.41 -20.81
N GLU A 293 -39.29 12.14 -20.87
CA GLU A 293 -39.93 12.51 -22.14
C GLU A 293 -39.01 13.43 -22.97
N GLN A 294 -38.37 14.40 -22.30
CA GLN A 294 -37.41 15.30 -22.95
C GLN A 294 -36.13 14.58 -23.43
N LEU A 295 -35.71 13.53 -22.71
CA LEU A 295 -34.58 12.67 -23.08
C LEU A 295 -34.90 11.72 -24.24
N ALA A 296 -36.19 11.47 -24.51
CA ALA A 296 -36.63 10.63 -25.62
C ALA A 296 -36.86 11.42 -26.93
N GLU A 297 -36.97 12.76 -26.84
CA GLU A 297 -37.04 13.67 -28.00
C GLU A 297 -35.67 14.10 -28.53
N GLU A 298 -34.57 13.70 -27.87
CA GLU A 298 -33.17 13.87 -28.32
C GLU A 298 -32.66 12.62 -29.06
#